data_AF-A0A3C1L445-F1
#
_entry.id   AF-A0A3C1L445-F1
#
_cell.length_a   1.000
_cell.length_b   1.000
_cell.length_c   1.000
_cell.angle_alpha   90.00
_cell.angle_beta   90.00
_cell.angle_gamma   90.00
#
_symmetry.space_group_name_H-M   'P 1'
#
loop_
_entity.id
_entity.type
_entity.pdbx_description
1 polymer ?
#
loop_
_entity_poly.entity_id
_entity_poly.type
_entity_poly.pdbx_seq_one_letter_code
_entity_poly.pdbx_strand_id
1 'polypeptide(L)'
;IDRLYTAGALARDEVPGATQLFENEFAVLRSGSQSALTRCIDDELVLMPHAAPEAWGLRSRSKEQRFALDLLLDPDVSVVALDGRAGTGKTLLAIASGLEQVVEQRRYEKLAVYRPLVPVGRADVGFLPGGLDEKLDPWMSAIHDAIVALTDQRSDHDAHRLVDELVGRNQLSLESVTFLRGRSLHRQIVVVDEAQNLEPTTLKTVLTRIGEGTKVIFTGDTSQIDAPYLGESNNALAVLIQAFGGQ
;
A
#
# COMPACT_ATOMS: atom_id res chain seq x y z
N ILE A 1 -27.42 4.39 -14.44
CA ILE A 1 -27.26 4.41 -12.97
C ILE A 1 -28.29 3.51 -12.31
N ASP A 2 -29.59 3.69 -12.57
CA ASP A 2 -30.63 2.83 -11.97
C ASP A 2 -30.44 1.33 -12.28
N ARG A 3 -30.08 0.99 -13.54
CA ARG A 3 -29.71 -0.39 -13.92
C ARG A 3 -28.57 -0.95 -13.05
N LEU A 4 -27.52 -0.15 -12.82
CA LEU A 4 -26.37 -0.56 -12.01
C LEU A 4 -26.76 -0.77 -10.54
N TYR A 5 -27.53 0.14 -9.95
CA TYR A 5 -28.01 -0.02 -8.56
C TYR A 5 -28.96 -1.21 -8.40
N THR A 6 -29.65 -1.63 -9.47
CA THR A 6 -30.55 -2.79 -9.46
C THR A 6 -29.80 -4.10 -9.68
N ALA A 7 -28.87 -4.13 -10.62
CA ALA A 7 -28.16 -5.34 -11.04
C ALA A 7 -26.86 -5.59 -10.26
N GLY A 8 -26.29 -4.57 -9.60
CA GLY A 8 -25.01 -4.64 -8.91
C GLY A 8 -23.79 -4.56 -9.83
N ALA A 9 -23.93 -4.87 -11.11
CA ALA A 9 -22.88 -4.74 -12.12
C ALA A 9 -23.46 -4.38 -13.50
N LEU A 10 -22.59 -3.93 -14.41
CA LEU A 10 -22.89 -3.73 -15.82
C LEU A 10 -21.70 -4.19 -16.66
N ALA A 11 -21.93 -4.85 -17.79
CA ALA A 11 -20.86 -5.16 -18.72
C ALA A 11 -20.12 -3.87 -19.16
N ARG A 12 -18.79 -3.94 -19.23
CA ARG A 12 -17.91 -2.79 -19.51
C ARG A 12 -18.19 -2.18 -20.88
N ASP A 13 -18.58 -2.98 -21.87
CA ASP A 13 -18.91 -2.53 -23.22
C ASP A 13 -20.27 -1.82 -23.33
N GLU A 14 -21.18 -2.04 -22.37
CA GLU A 14 -22.45 -1.32 -22.28
C GLU A 14 -22.29 0.12 -21.79
N VAL A 15 -21.15 0.48 -21.21
CA VAL A 15 -20.91 1.80 -20.61
C VAL A 15 -19.99 2.63 -21.53
N PRO A 16 -20.47 3.77 -22.08
CA PRO A 16 -19.66 4.60 -22.97
C PRO A 16 -18.36 5.06 -22.30
N GLY A 17 -17.23 4.78 -22.95
CA GLY A 17 -15.90 5.15 -22.47
C GLY A 17 -15.33 4.24 -21.38
N ALA A 18 -16.02 3.15 -20.99
CA ALA A 18 -15.50 2.19 -20.02
C ALA A 18 -14.62 1.10 -20.66
N THR A 19 -14.63 0.93 -21.98
CA THR A 19 -13.80 -0.07 -22.69
C THR A 19 -12.29 0.16 -22.56
N GLN A 20 -11.87 1.35 -22.12
CA GLN A 20 -10.48 1.68 -21.83
C GLN A 20 -10.04 1.28 -20.41
N LEU A 21 -10.99 0.88 -19.56
CA LEU A 21 -10.71 0.49 -18.18
C LEU A 21 -10.16 -0.94 -18.15
N PHE A 22 -9.14 -1.13 -17.33
CA PHE A 22 -8.53 -2.43 -17.09
C PHE A 22 -9.09 -3.10 -15.82
N GLU A 23 -8.78 -4.38 -15.65
CA GLU A 23 -9.05 -5.12 -14.41
C GLU A 23 -8.56 -4.32 -13.19
N ASN A 24 -9.34 -4.34 -12.11
CA ASN A 24 -9.07 -3.61 -10.87
C ASN A 24 -9.06 -2.07 -10.96
N GLU A 25 -9.36 -1.47 -12.12
CA GLU A 25 -9.52 -0.03 -12.24
C GLU A 25 -10.87 0.46 -11.73
N PHE A 26 -10.88 1.65 -11.15
CA PHE A 26 -12.08 2.26 -10.61
C PHE A 26 -12.62 3.35 -11.52
N ALA A 27 -13.95 3.48 -11.54
CA ALA A 27 -14.63 4.53 -12.26
C ALA A 27 -15.69 5.22 -11.41
N VAL A 28 -15.95 6.48 -11.75
CA VAL A 28 -17.09 7.23 -11.21
C VAL A 28 -18.08 7.42 -12.34
N LEU A 29 -19.10 6.58 -12.39
CA LEU A 29 -20.17 6.73 -13.36
C LEU A 29 -21.08 7.89 -12.94
N ARG A 30 -21.45 8.74 -13.89
CA ARG A 30 -22.29 9.91 -13.65
C ARG A 30 -23.45 9.95 -14.64
N SER A 31 -24.63 10.30 -14.16
CA SER A 31 -25.81 10.57 -14.99
C SER A 31 -26.63 11.68 -14.34
N GLY A 32 -26.57 12.88 -14.91
CA GLY A 32 -27.16 14.07 -14.30
C GLY A 32 -26.57 14.35 -12.90
N SER A 33 -27.44 14.37 -11.88
CA SER A 33 -27.05 14.55 -10.48
C SER A 33 -26.64 13.26 -9.77
N GLN A 34 -26.88 12.09 -10.37
CA GLN A 34 -26.55 10.81 -9.76
C GLN A 34 -25.12 10.38 -10.10
N SER A 35 -24.48 9.70 -9.15
CA SER A 35 -23.20 9.04 -9.36
C SER A 35 -23.15 7.65 -8.71
N ALA A 36 -22.24 6.82 -9.22
CA ALA A 36 -21.92 5.51 -8.67
C ALA A 36 -20.41 5.29 -8.75
N LEU A 37 -19.86 4.69 -7.70
CA LEU A 37 -18.46 4.24 -7.69
C LEU A 37 -18.45 2.78 -8.13
N THR A 38 -17.60 2.45 -9.09
CA THR A 38 -17.47 1.09 -9.63
C THR A 38 -16.02 0.66 -9.68
N ARG A 39 -15.81 -0.65 -9.64
CA ARG A 39 -14.53 -1.31 -9.94
C ARG A 39 -14.74 -2.23 -11.15
N CYS A 40 -13.77 -2.27 -12.05
CA CYS A 40 -13.76 -3.19 -13.17
C CYS A 40 -13.28 -4.56 -12.68
N ILE A 41 -14.13 -5.58 -12.79
CA ILE A 41 -13.85 -6.95 -12.41
C ILE A 41 -14.46 -7.86 -13.48
N ASP A 42 -13.68 -8.77 -14.05
CA ASP A 42 -14.13 -9.78 -15.03
C ASP A 42 -14.93 -9.16 -16.21
N ASP A 43 -14.41 -8.08 -16.81
CA ASP A 43 -15.07 -7.31 -17.89
C ASP A 43 -16.40 -6.63 -17.49
N GLU A 44 -16.72 -6.52 -16.21
CA GLU A 44 -17.88 -5.81 -15.69
C GLU A 44 -17.50 -4.64 -14.79
N LEU A 45 -18.28 -3.56 -14.83
CA LEU A 45 -18.26 -2.50 -13.83
C LEU A 45 -19.15 -2.88 -12.66
N VAL A 46 -18.53 -3.44 -11.62
CA VAL A 46 -19.17 -3.84 -10.37
C VAL A 46 -19.34 -2.62 -9.47
N LEU A 47 -20.55 -2.43 -8.95
CA LEU A 47 -20.88 -1.36 -8.02
C LEU A 47 -20.18 -1.58 -6.68
N MET A 48 -19.46 -0.56 -6.21
CA MET A 48 -18.85 -0.61 -4.88
C MET A 48 -19.94 -0.61 -3.78
N PRO A 49 -19.77 -1.36 -2.69
CA PRO A 49 -20.70 -1.36 -1.56
C PRO A 49 -20.93 0.05 -1.03
N HIS A 50 -22.15 0.40 -0.59
CA HIS A 50 -22.45 1.77 -0.14
C HIS A 50 -21.62 2.20 1.08
N ALA A 51 -21.47 1.30 2.06
CA ALA A 51 -20.60 1.50 3.21
C ALA A 51 -19.14 1.52 2.75
N ALA A 52 -18.41 2.58 3.09
CA ALA A 52 -16.99 2.63 2.81
C ALA A 52 -16.24 1.62 3.70
N PRO A 53 -15.24 0.91 3.16
CA PRO A 53 -14.37 0.07 3.97
C PRO A 53 -13.69 0.88 5.08
N GLU A 54 -13.48 0.21 6.21
CA GLU A 54 -12.72 0.70 7.35
C GLU A 54 -11.61 -0.32 7.63
N ALA A 55 -10.40 0.16 7.89
CA ALA A 55 -9.26 -0.69 8.22
C ALA A 55 -8.62 -0.18 9.50
N TRP A 56 -8.62 -0.99 10.56
CA TRP A 56 -8.01 -0.62 11.84
C TRP A 56 -8.47 0.77 12.35
N GLY A 57 -9.77 1.04 12.29
CA GLY A 57 -10.35 2.34 12.67
C GLY A 57 -10.21 3.46 11.63
N LEU A 58 -9.41 3.26 10.56
CA LEU A 58 -9.19 4.25 9.52
C LEU A 58 -10.32 4.22 8.48
N ARG A 59 -10.95 5.38 8.27
CA ARG A 59 -11.93 5.60 7.19
C ARG A 59 -11.36 6.46 6.08
N SER A 60 -11.73 6.13 4.84
CA SER A 60 -11.39 6.95 3.66
C SER A 60 -11.99 8.35 3.75
N ARG A 61 -11.20 9.38 3.45
CA ARG A 61 -11.62 10.80 3.37
C ARG A 61 -11.86 11.28 1.94
N SER A 62 -11.45 10.50 0.94
CA SER A 62 -11.69 10.76 -0.48
C SER A 62 -12.10 9.48 -1.21
N LYS A 63 -12.58 9.63 -2.45
CA LYS A 63 -12.92 8.48 -3.31
C LYS A 63 -11.69 7.64 -3.64
N GLU A 64 -10.53 8.28 -3.84
CA GLU A 64 -9.25 7.61 -4.13
C GLU A 64 -8.78 6.77 -2.95
N GLN A 65 -8.92 7.29 -1.71
CA GLN A 65 -8.62 6.51 -0.51
C GLN A 65 -9.59 5.35 -0.33
N ARG A 66 -10.86 5.52 -0.73
CA ARG A 66 -11.86 4.45 -0.72
C ARG A 66 -11.51 3.35 -1.72
N PHE A 67 -11.09 3.72 -2.94
CA PHE A 67 -10.61 2.78 -3.96
C PHE A 67 -9.37 2.03 -3.46
N ALA A 68 -8.43 2.74 -2.83
CA ALA A 68 -7.24 2.12 -2.25
C ALA A 68 -7.61 1.11 -1.14
N LEU A 69 -8.48 1.47 -0.19
CA LEU A 69 -8.91 0.55 0.87
C LEU A 69 -9.63 -0.69 0.31
N ASP A 70 -10.44 -0.52 -0.74
CA ASP A 70 -11.09 -1.64 -1.43
C ASP A 70 -10.05 -2.65 -1.95
N LEU A 71 -9.05 -2.21 -2.72
CA LEU A 71 -7.96 -3.07 -3.20
C LEU A 71 -7.10 -3.66 -2.07
N LEU A 72 -6.82 -2.87 -1.04
CA LEU A 72 -5.93 -3.28 0.05
C LEU A 72 -6.57 -4.39 0.91
N LEU A 73 -7.88 -4.38 1.09
CA LEU A 73 -8.62 -5.36 1.89
C LEU A 73 -9.10 -6.58 1.09
N ASP A 74 -9.11 -6.47 -0.23
CA ASP A 74 -9.47 -7.57 -1.14
C ASP A 74 -8.44 -8.71 -1.07
N PRO A 75 -8.80 -9.93 -0.62
CA PRO A 75 -7.88 -11.07 -0.58
C PRO A 75 -7.37 -11.52 -1.94
N ASP A 76 -8.14 -11.29 -3.01
CA ASP A 76 -7.87 -11.85 -4.33
C ASP A 76 -6.81 -11.06 -5.09
N VAL A 77 -6.55 -9.82 -4.67
CA VAL A 77 -5.50 -8.96 -5.22
C VAL A 77 -4.20 -9.17 -4.44
N SER A 78 -3.22 -9.89 -4.98
CA SER A 78 -1.96 -10.16 -4.27
C SER A 78 -0.92 -9.05 -4.36
N VAL A 79 -0.98 -8.20 -5.38
CA VAL A 79 -0.01 -7.11 -5.63
C VAL A 79 -0.76 -5.81 -5.81
N VAL A 80 -0.43 -4.79 -5.01
CA VAL A 80 -1.04 -3.46 -5.07
C VAL A 80 0.05 -2.42 -5.22
N ALA A 81 -0.11 -1.50 -6.16
CA ALA A 81 0.75 -0.32 -6.29
C ALA A 81 -0.10 0.94 -6.02
N LEU A 82 0.30 1.73 -5.03
CA LEU A 82 -0.29 3.03 -4.73
C LEU A 82 0.71 4.11 -5.10
N ASP A 83 0.47 4.75 -6.25
CA ASP A 83 1.18 5.94 -6.68
C ASP A 83 0.31 7.19 -6.46
N GLY A 84 0.92 8.26 -5.96
CA GLY A 84 0.25 9.54 -5.79
C GLY A 84 1.05 10.51 -4.95
N ARG A 85 0.59 11.76 -4.88
CA ARG A 85 1.35 12.83 -4.22
C ARG A 85 1.59 12.59 -2.72
N ALA A 86 2.65 13.17 -2.17
CA ALA A 86 2.87 13.24 -0.72
C ALA A 86 1.62 13.77 0.02
N GLY A 87 1.35 13.22 1.21
CA GLY A 87 0.19 13.62 2.04
C GLY A 87 -1.16 13.00 1.66
N THR A 88 -1.24 12.20 0.59
CA THR A 88 -2.48 11.49 0.20
C THR A 88 -2.83 10.27 1.08
N GLY A 89 -1.94 9.90 2.00
CA GLY A 89 -2.19 8.86 3.01
C GLY A 89 -1.88 7.42 2.58
N LYS A 90 -1.16 7.21 1.46
CA LYS A 90 -0.85 5.86 0.92
C LYS A 90 -0.26 4.92 1.97
N THR A 91 0.81 5.35 2.64
CA THR A 91 1.52 4.57 3.68
C THR A 91 0.60 4.28 4.86
N LEU A 92 -0.19 5.28 5.31
CA LEU A 92 -1.16 5.12 6.37
C LEU A 92 -2.25 4.08 6.03
N LEU A 93 -2.81 4.15 4.81
CA LEU A 93 -3.82 3.19 4.33
C LEU A 93 -3.26 1.77 4.24
N ALA A 94 -2.03 1.63 3.73
CA ALA A 94 -1.34 0.34 3.61
C ALA A 94 -1.07 -0.29 4.99
N ILE A 95 -0.56 0.50 5.94
CA ILE A 95 -0.31 0.05 7.31
C ILE A 95 -1.62 -0.32 8.01
N ALA A 96 -2.66 0.52 7.93
CA ALA A 96 -3.96 0.26 8.54
C ALA A 96 -4.58 -1.03 8.00
N SER A 97 -4.58 -1.21 6.68
CA SER A 97 -5.07 -2.44 6.02
C SER A 97 -4.22 -3.66 6.37
N GLY A 98 -2.93 -3.45 6.60
CA GLY A 98 -1.99 -4.47 7.07
C GLY A 98 -2.33 -4.95 8.49
N LEU A 99 -2.45 -4.02 9.43
CA LEU A 99 -2.77 -4.30 10.83
C LEU A 99 -4.16 -4.93 10.98
N GLU A 100 -5.15 -4.41 10.27
CA GLU A 100 -6.50 -4.99 10.16
C GLU A 100 -6.43 -6.49 9.81
N GLN A 101 -5.71 -6.82 8.74
CA GLN A 101 -5.67 -8.19 8.25
C GLN A 101 -4.77 -9.12 9.08
N VAL A 102 -3.81 -8.59 9.84
CA VAL A 102 -2.89 -9.38 10.68
C VAL A 102 -3.42 -9.57 12.11
N VAL A 103 -3.96 -8.51 12.71
CA VAL A 103 -4.28 -8.49 14.14
C VAL A 103 -5.78 -8.73 14.38
N GLU A 104 -6.67 -8.03 13.68
CA GLU A 104 -8.13 -8.24 13.83
C GLU A 104 -8.58 -9.49 13.09
N GLN A 105 -8.28 -9.59 11.79
CA GLN A 105 -8.80 -10.66 10.95
C GLN A 105 -7.94 -11.93 11.00
N ARG A 106 -6.67 -11.82 11.43
CA ARG A 106 -5.70 -12.92 11.49
C ARG A 106 -5.57 -13.72 10.18
N ARG A 107 -5.76 -13.04 9.04
CA ARG A 107 -5.61 -13.60 7.69
C ARG A 107 -4.14 -13.83 7.34
N TYR A 108 -3.29 -12.90 7.76
CA TYR A 108 -1.84 -12.97 7.61
C TYR A 108 -1.18 -13.04 8.99
N GLU A 109 0.02 -13.59 9.04
CA GLU A 109 0.75 -13.79 10.30
C GLU A 109 1.50 -12.52 10.72
N LYS A 110 1.91 -11.69 9.76
CA LYS A 110 2.79 -10.55 9.99
C LYS A 110 2.60 -9.45 8.96
N LEU A 111 2.70 -8.20 9.40
CA LEU A 111 2.91 -7.01 8.58
C LEU A 111 4.40 -6.68 8.57
N ALA A 112 5.05 -6.83 7.42
CA ALA A 112 6.45 -6.47 7.24
C ALA A 112 6.55 -5.20 6.38
N VAL A 113 7.09 -4.13 6.95
CA VAL A 113 7.29 -2.86 6.26
C VAL A 113 8.77 -2.68 5.93
N TYR A 114 9.05 -2.46 4.65
CA TYR A 114 10.38 -2.27 4.10
C TYR A 114 10.51 -0.86 3.52
N ARG A 115 11.59 -0.16 3.86
CA ARG A 115 11.89 1.16 3.29
C ARG A 115 13.30 1.21 2.68
N PRO A 116 13.50 1.87 1.52
CA PRO A 116 14.84 2.13 1.00
C PRO A 116 15.60 3.10 1.91
N LEU A 117 16.90 2.85 2.07
CA LEU A 117 17.80 3.80 2.71
C LEU A 117 18.29 4.78 1.65
N VAL A 118 17.55 5.87 1.50
CA VAL A 118 17.99 6.99 0.67
C VAL A 118 18.74 7.97 1.57
N PRO A 119 20.02 8.24 1.30
CA PRO A 119 20.75 9.24 2.05
C PRO A 119 20.19 10.63 1.72
N VAL A 120 19.73 11.35 2.75
CA VAL A 120 19.34 12.76 2.63
C VAL A 120 20.52 13.61 3.12
N GLY A 121 21.19 14.31 2.22
CA GLY A 121 22.37 15.13 2.56
C GLY A 121 23.62 14.29 2.86
N ARG A 122 24.32 14.57 3.98
CA ARG A 122 25.55 13.87 4.40
C ARG A 122 25.31 12.69 5.36
N ALA A 123 24.06 12.39 5.70
CA ALA A 123 23.71 11.33 6.63
C ALA A 123 23.63 9.99 5.87
N ASP A 124 24.72 9.23 5.93
CA ASP A 124 24.76 7.83 5.51
C ASP A 124 24.80 6.96 6.79
N VAL A 125 24.01 5.88 6.82
CA VAL A 125 23.79 4.98 7.97
C VAL A 125 25.12 4.47 8.53
N GLY A 126 26.13 4.30 7.68
CA GLY A 126 27.48 3.89 8.08
C GLY A 126 28.16 4.82 9.10
N PHE A 127 27.77 6.11 9.17
CA PHE A 127 28.43 7.13 9.98
C PHE A 127 27.69 7.51 11.28
N LEU A 128 26.47 7.00 11.49
CA LEU A 128 25.75 7.26 12.73
C LEU A 128 26.31 6.39 13.88
N PRO A 129 26.58 6.93 15.08
CA PRO A 129 26.93 6.13 16.25
C PRO A 129 25.70 5.34 16.74
N GLY A 130 25.91 4.15 17.33
CA GLY A 130 24.83 3.33 17.89
C GLY A 130 24.68 1.93 17.28
N GLY A 131 23.72 1.17 17.79
CA GLY A 131 23.29 -0.13 17.25
C GLY A 131 22.59 0.01 15.90
N LEU A 132 22.39 -1.09 15.17
CA LEU A 132 21.73 -1.04 13.86
C LEU A 132 20.32 -0.42 13.94
N ASP A 133 19.54 -0.78 14.96
CA ASP A 133 18.17 -0.29 15.15
C ASP A 133 18.16 1.23 15.40
N GLU A 134 19.00 1.73 16.32
CA GLU A 134 19.17 3.17 16.60
C GLU A 134 19.57 3.98 15.36
N LYS A 135 20.29 3.36 14.41
CA LYS A 135 20.68 4.02 13.16
C LYS A 135 19.54 4.05 12.14
N LEU A 136 18.57 3.14 12.22
CA LEU A 136 17.45 3.06 11.29
C LEU A 136 16.25 3.88 11.76
N ASP A 137 16.13 4.16 13.05
CA ASP A 137 15.05 4.94 13.68
C ASP A 137 14.63 6.20 12.90
N PRO A 138 15.56 7.08 12.44
CA PRO A 138 15.16 8.29 11.70
C PRO A 138 14.40 7.99 10.41
N TRP A 139 14.72 6.88 9.73
CA TRP A 139 14.05 6.45 8.51
C TRP A 139 12.74 5.72 8.79
N MET A 140 12.55 5.16 9.98
CA MET A 140 11.32 4.45 10.36
C MET A 140 10.31 5.36 11.06
N SER A 141 10.70 6.53 11.56
CA SER A 141 9.82 7.50 12.26
C SER A 141 8.48 7.72 11.56
N ALA A 142 8.46 7.88 10.22
CA ALA A 142 7.21 8.09 9.48
C ALA A 142 6.22 6.92 9.59
N ILE A 143 6.74 5.69 9.73
CA ILE A 143 5.93 4.49 9.92
C ILE A 143 5.43 4.42 11.37
N HIS A 144 6.27 4.77 12.35
CA HIS A 144 5.85 4.91 13.74
C HIS A 144 4.72 5.95 13.86
N ASP A 145 4.90 7.14 13.27
CA ASP A 145 3.91 8.22 13.25
C ASP A 145 2.59 7.77 12.59
N ALA A 146 2.66 6.96 11.52
CA ALA A 146 1.48 6.40 10.89
C ALA A 146 0.73 5.45 11.84
N ILE A 147 1.43 4.58 12.57
CA ILE A 147 0.81 3.69 13.56
C ILE A 147 0.22 4.51 14.72
N VAL A 148 0.93 5.53 15.20
CA VAL A 148 0.45 6.47 16.23
C VAL A 148 -0.87 7.10 15.78
N ALA A 149 -0.94 7.61 14.55
CA ALA A 149 -2.12 8.25 14.00
C ALA A 149 -3.34 7.31 13.84
N LEU A 150 -3.11 6.00 13.76
CA LEU A 150 -4.18 4.99 13.72
C LEU A 150 -4.72 4.64 15.11
N THR A 151 -3.96 4.92 16.15
CA THR A 151 -4.41 4.70 17.52
C THR A 151 -5.12 5.95 18.04
N ASP A 152 -6.33 5.81 18.57
CA ASP A 152 -7.01 6.87 19.34
C ASP A 152 -6.33 7.11 20.72
N GLN A 153 -5.10 6.63 20.88
CA GLN A 153 -4.31 6.69 22.10
C GLN A 153 -3.77 8.11 22.25
N ARG A 154 -4.12 8.73 23.39
CA ARG A 154 -3.98 10.17 23.64
C ARG A 154 -2.54 10.62 23.95
N SER A 155 -1.52 9.77 23.72
CA SER A 155 -0.12 10.09 23.95
C SER A 155 0.85 9.32 23.05
N ASP A 156 1.94 9.97 22.60
CA ASP A 156 3.00 9.34 21.78
C ASP A 156 3.63 8.11 22.45
N HIS A 157 3.63 8.08 23.79
CA HIS A 157 4.24 7.02 24.58
C HIS A 157 3.45 5.70 24.49
N ASP A 158 2.12 5.78 24.36
CA ASP A 158 1.26 4.59 24.22
C ASP A 158 1.40 3.95 22.84
N ALA A 159 1.62 4.76 21.81
CA ALA A 159 1.80 4.27 20.45
C ALA A 159 3.15 3.57 20.25
N HIS A 160 4.24 4.09 20.82
CA HIS A 160 5.53 3.38 20.82
C HIS A 160 5.42 2.02 21.51
N ARG A 161 4.72 1.97 22.65
CA ARG A 161 4.46 0.72 23.36
C ARG A 161 3.67 -0.27 22.51
N LEU A 162 2.68 0.18 21.74
CA LEU A 162 1.94 -0.69 20.82
C LEU A 162 2.84 -1.26 19.73
N VAL A 163 3.71 -0.42 19.14
CA VAL A 163 4.68 -0.88 18.14
C VAL A 163 5.57 -1.96 18.74
N ASP A 164 6.14 -1.72 19.93
CA ASP A 164 6.98 -2.69 20.64
C ASP A 164 6.23 -3.99 20.95
N GLU A 165 4.95 -3.89 21.32
CA GLU A 165 4.09 -5.05 21.58
C GLU A 165 3.84 -5.87 20.30
N LEU A 166 3.53 -5.22 19.18
CA LEU A 166 3.30 -5.86 17.89
C LEU A 166 4.58 -6.52 17.36
N VAL A 167 5.73 -5.84 17.51
CA VAL A 167 7.05 -6.38 17.16
C VAL A 167 7.40 -7.56 18.06
N GLY A 168 7.19 -7.44 19.37
CA GLY A 168 7.43 -8.51 20.35
C GLY A 168 6.56 -9.76 20.12
N ARG A 169 5.36 -9.58 19.55
CA ARG A 169 4.48 -10.67 19.09
C ARG A 169 4.81 -11.19 17.69
N ASN A 170 5.83 -10.64 17.03
CA ASN A 170 6.19 -10.93 15.63
C ASN A 170 5.05 -10.65 14.63
N GLN A 171 4.11 -9.75 14.97
CA GLN A 171 3.01 -9.32 14.10
C GLN A 171 3.41 -8.12 13.23
N LEU A 172 4.46 -7.38 13.63
CA LEU A 172 5.03 -6.25 12.88
C LEU A 172 6.54 -6.41 12.74
N SER A 173 7.11 -6.05 11.59
CA SER A 173 8.53 -5.75 11.46
C SER A 173 8.77 -4.55 10.59
N LEU A 174 9.76 -3.75 10.99
CA LEU A 174 10.20 -2.54 10.33
C LEU A 174 11.65 -2.77 9.92
N GLU A 175 11.92 -2.90 8.62
CA GLU A 175 13.24 -3.27 8.10
C GLU A 175 13.63 -2.42 6.89
N SER A 176 14.92 -2.40 6.55
CA SER A 176 15.37 -1.89 5.25
C SER A 176 15.19 -2.93 4.15
N VAL A 177 14.89 -2.49 2.93
CA VAL A 177 14.84 -3.34 1.72
C VAL A 177 16.15 -4.14 1.52
N THR A 178 17.29 -3.67 2.04
CA THR A 178 18.58 -4.39 1.97
C THR A 178 18.55 -5.74 2.71
N PHE A 179 17.72 -5.89 3.73
CA PHE A 179 17.58 -7.12 4.52
C PHE A 179 16.69 -8.20 3.87
N LEU A 180 16.05 -7.91 2.74
CA LEU A 180 15.21 -8.89 2.03
C LEU A 180 16.02 -9.99 1.35
N ARG A 181 17.31 -9.76 1.08
CA ARG A 181 18.15 -10.74 0.38
C ARG A 181 18.27 -12.03 1.20
N GLY A 182 17.91 -13.16 0.58
CA GLY A 182 17.99 -14.48 1.20
C GLY A 182 16.83 -14.84 2.14
N ARG A 183 15.80 -14.00 2.24
CA ARG A 183 14.57 -14.35 2.99
C ARG A 183 13.53 -14.97 2.05
N SER A 184 12.52 -15.64 2.61
CA SER A 184 11.31 -16.05 1.91
C SER A 184 10.11 -15.61 2.74
N LEU A 185 9.19 -14.86 2.14
CA LEU A 185 8.08 -14.22 2.84
C LEU A 185 6.79 -14.97 2.50
N HIS A 186 6.29 -15.76 3.44
CA HIS A 186 5.07 -16.55 3.30
C HIS A 186 4.04 -16.10 4.31
N ARG A 187 2.76 -16.02 3.90
CA ARG A 187 1.64 -15.69 4.79
C ARG A 187 1.76 -14.31 5.46
N GLN A 188 2.32 -13.33 4.75
CA GLN A 188 2.54 -11.96 5.28
C GLN A 188 1.87 -10.89 4.43
N ILE A 189 1.63 -9.73 5.02
CA ILE A 189 1.47 -8.49 4.25
C ILE A 189 2.83 -7.79 4.22
N VAL A 190 3.31 -7.51 3.02
CA VAL A 190 4.59 -6.85 2.79
C VAL A 190 4.32 -5.46 2.22
N VAL A 191 4.69 -4.42 2.95
CA VAL A 191 4.62 -3.04 2.47
C VAL A 191 6.03 -2.60 2.08
N VAL A 192 6.22 -2.16 0.85
CA VAL A 192 7.45 -1.52 0.38
C VAL A 192 7.16 -0.04 0.19
N ASP A 193 7.56 0.75 1.18
CA ASP A 193 7.31 2.19 1.21
C ASP A 193 8.40 2.97 0.48
N GLU A 194 8.05 4.13 -0.08
CA GLU A 194 8.91 4.94 -0.94
C GLU A 194 9.52 4.15 -2.12
N ALA A 195 8.73 3.29 -2.74
CA ALA A 195 9.18 2.37 -3.78
C ALA A 195 9.76 3.07 -5.02
N GLN A 196 9.41 4.34 -5.27
CA GLN A 196 10.01 5.14 -6.35
C GLN A 196 11.52 5.37 -6.16
N ASN A 197 12.03 5.19 -4.94
CA ASN A 197 13.46 5.32 -4.64
C ASN A 197 14.24 4.01 -4.84
N LEU A 198 13.59 2.95 -5.33
CA LEU A 198 14.23 1.67 -5.61
C LEU A 198 14.58 1.53 -7.08
N GLU A 199 15.74 0.91 -7.33
CA GLU A 199 16.10 0.45 -8.67
C GLU A 199 15.19 -0.72 -9.12
N PRO A 200 14.88 -0.85 -10.42
CA PRO A 200 14.10 -1.99 -10.95
C PRO A 200 14.72 -3.36 -10.67
N THR A 201 16.04 -3.45 -10.54
CA THR A 201 16.77 -4.66 -10.12
C THR A 201 16.44 -5.06 -8.68
N THR A 202 16.28 -4.07 -7.81
CA THR A 202 15.87 -4.28 -6.41
C THR A 202 14.41 -4.71 -6.33
N LEU A 203 13.52 -4.13 -7.16
CA LEU A 203 12.13 -4.61 -7.26
C LEU A 203 12.06 -6.11 -7.59
N LYS A 204 12.82 -6.57 -8.59
CA LYS A 204 12.89 -8.00 -8.93
C LYS A 204 13.34 -8.83 -7.73
N THR A 205 14.32 -8.32 -6.97
CA THR A 205 14.78 -8.98 -5.74
C THR A 205 13.62 -9.15 -4.77
N VAL A 206 12.87 -8.08 -4.47
CA VAL A 206 11.69 -8.12 -3.60
C VAL A 206 10.68 -9.15 -4.10
N LEU A 207 10.23 -9.05 -5.36
CA LEU A 207 9.20 -9.91 -5.93
C LEU A 207 9.58 -11.40 -5.88
N THR A 208 10.86 -11.74 -6.08
CA THR A 208 11.32 -13.14 -5.98
C THR A 208 11.34 -13.70 -4.56
N ARG A 209 11.13 -12.87 -3.52
CA ARG A 209 11.03 -13.32 -2.11
C ARG A 209 9.60 -13.61 -1.68
N ILE A 210 8.62 -13.17 -2.46
CA ILE A 210 7.21 -13.27 -2.15
C ILE A 210 6.76 -14.71 -2.40
N GLY A 211 6.38 -15.38 -1.32
CA GLY A 211 5.88 -16.74 -1.33
C GLY A 211 4.36 -16.80 -1.24
N GLU A 212 3.84 -18.03 -1.13
CA GLU A 212 2.41 -18.30 -1.03
C GLU A 212 1.73 -17.59 0.15
N GLY A 213 0.50 -17.14 -0.09
CA GLY A 213 -0.33 -16.48 0.92
C GLY A 213 0.19 -15.10 1.33
N THR A 214 1.05 -14.47 0.51
CA THR A 214 1.59 -13.13 0.79
C THR A 214 0.96 -12.10 -0.12
N LYS A 215 0.50 -10.99 0.48
CA LYS A 215 0.09 -9.78 -0.23
C LYS A 215 1.21 -8.75 -0.18
N VAL A 216 1.48 -8.07 -1.29
CA VAL A 216 2.54 -7.07 -1.41
C VAL A 216 1.96 -5.75 -1.85
N ILE A 217 2.31 -4.70 -1.13
CA ILE A 217 1.81 -3.35 -1.34
C ILE A 217 3.03 -2.44 -1.55
N PHE A 218 3.09 -1.76 -2.69
CA PHE A 218 4.10 -0.76 -2.98
C PHE A 218 3.47 0.62 -2.83
N THR A 219 4.08 1.50 -2.05
CA THR A 219 3.64 2.89 -1.89
C THR A 219 4.73 3.84 -2.36
N GLY A 220 4.36 4.93 -3.03
CA GLY A 220 5.32 5.93 -3.45
C GLY A 220 4.71 7.10 -4.22
N ASP A 221 5.57 7.96 -4.70
CA ASP A 221 5.21 9.13 -5.51
C ASP A 221 6.19 9.23 -6.68
N THR A 222 5.80 8.79 -7.87
CA THR A 222 6.71 8.82 -9.03
C THR A 222 7.08 10.24 -9.46
N SER A 223 6.38 11.28 -8.97
CA SER A 223 6.72 12.69 -9.20
C SER A 223 7.72 13.26 -8.19
N GLN A 224 8.01 12.52 -7.11
CA GLN A 224 8.96 12.91 -6.07
C GLN A 224 9.97 11.78 -5.82
N ILE A 225 11.11 11.87 -6.50
CA ILE A 225 12.19 10.89 -6.44
C ILE A 225 13.40 11.52 -5.76
N ASP A 226 13.84 10.90 -4.67
CA ASP A 226 14.99 11.35 -3.87
C ASP A 226 16.28 10.59 -4.26
N ALA A 227 16.13 9.37 -4.78
CA ALA A 227 17.25 8.53 -5.17
C ALA A 227 18.01 9.11 -6.39
N PRO A 228 19.35 9.23 -6.31
CA PRO A 228 20.12 9.74 -7.43
C PRO A 228 20.05 8.77 -8.61
N TYR A 229 20.09 9.32 -9.83
CA TYR A 229 20.08 8.57 -11.10
C TYR A 229 18.76 7.85 -11.44
N LEU A 230 17.74 7.93 -10.58
CA LEU A 230 16.37 7.53 -10.89
C LEU A 230 15.55 8.73 -11.37
N GLY A 231 14.52 8.44 -12.15
CA GLY A 231 13.59 9.37 -12.78
C GLY A 231 12.23 8.72 -12.97
N GLU A 232 11.26 9.50 -13.44
CA GLU A 232 9.83 9.14 -13.43
C GLU A 232 9.52 7.85 -14.18
N SER A 233 10.34 7.46 -15.17
CA SER A 233 10.12 6.28 -16.02
C SER A 233 11.04 5.09 -15.73
N ASN A 234 12.07 5.23 -14.91
CA ASN A 234 13.10 4.20 -14.70
C ASN A 234 13.29 3.77 -13.23
N ASN A 235 12.32 4.10 -12.37
CA ASN A 235 12.25 3.62 -11.00
C ASN A 235 11.40 2.35 -10.87
N ALA A 236 11.53 1.64 -9.74
CA ALA A 236 10.80 0.42 -9.46
C ALA A 236 9.27 0.59 -9.53
N LEU A 237 8.70 1.65 -8.94
CA LEU A 237 7.25 1.85 -8.91
C LEU A 237 6.68 2.04 -10.32
N ALA A 238 7.32 2.86 -11.15
CA ALA A 238 6.92 3.06 -12.54
C ALA A 238 7.00 1.76 -13.37
N VAL A 239 8.09 1.00 -13.23
CA VAL A 239 8.26 -0.30 -13.90
C VAL A 239 7.20 -1.30 -13.44
N LEU A 240 6.86 -1.32 -12.15
CA LEU A 240 5.83 -2.19 -11.60
C LEU A 240 4.46 -1.88 -12.22
N ILE A 241 4.05 -0.61 -12.22
CA ILE A 241 2.77 -0.16 -12.78
C ILE A 241 2.66 -0.55 -14.26
N GLN A 242 3.74 -0.35 -15.03
CA GLN A 242 3.75 -0.75 -16.44
C GLN A 242 3.68 -2.26 -16.64
N ALA A 243 4.38 -3.05 -15.81
CA ALA A 243 4.48 -4.50 -15.96
C ALA A 243 3.20 -5.24 -15.55
N PHE A 244 2.49 -4.72 -14.55
CA PHE A 244 1.27 -5.32 -13.99
C PHE A 244 -0.02 -4.60 -14.44
N GLY A 245 0.08 -3.59 -15.30
CA GLY A 245 -1.10 -2.93 -15.85
C GLY A 245 -1.99 -3.92 -16.62
N GLY A 246 -3.27 -4.01 -16.25
CA GLY A 246 -4.22 -4.91 -16.91
C GLY A 246 -4.37 -6.30 -16.31
N GLN A 247 -3.83 -6.56 -15.12
CA GLN A 247 -3.88 -7.86 -14.44
C GLN A 247 -4.66 -7.82 -13.13
#